data_AF-A0A0G0RAE0-F1
#
_entry.id   AF-A0A0G0RAE0-F1
#
_cell.length_a   1.000
_cell.length_b   1.000
_cell.length_c   1.000
_cell.angle_alpha   90.00
_cell.angle_beta   90.00
_cell.angle_gamma   90.00
#
_symmetry.space_group_name_H-M   'P 1'
#
loop_
_entity.id
_entity.type
_entity.pdbx_description
1 polymer ?
#
loop_
_entity_poly.entity_id
_entity_poly.type
_entity_poly.pdbx_seq_one_letter_code
_entity_poly.pdbx_strand_id
1 'polypeptide(L)'
;MTYYLLTILFLLFLGAASSATSAERSAKSDRLKIYWNETFVRLINFLIWPALILALVILYMNWKLSLVIIFLALFLQGIILKPIAEKIIVLPLHLLLKNKG
;
A
#
# COMPACT_ATOMS: atom_id res chain seq x y z
N MET A 1 -16.36 -13.07 -7.64
CA MET A 1 -14.91 -13.19 -7.89
C MET A 1 -14.25 -11.83 -8.05
N THR A 2 -14.67 -11.00 -9.02
CA THR A 2 -14.09 -9.67 -9.31
C THR A 2 -13.99 -8.75 -8.09
N TYR A 3 -15.07 -8.67 -7.30
CA TYR A 3 -15.09 -7.88 -6.06
C TYR A 3 -13.94 -8.23 -5.09
N TYR A 4 -13.71 -9.53 -4.86
CA TYR A 4 -12.68 -9.99 -3.94
C TYR A 4 -11.27 -9.70 -4.47
N LEU A 5 -11.05 -9.86 -5.78
CA LEU A 5 -9.78 -9.50 -6.41
C LEU A 5 -9.47 -8.00 -6.28
N LEU A 6 -10.46 -7.15 -6.56
CA LEU A 6 -10.31 -5.70 -6.39
C LEU A 6 -10.05 -5.33 -4.93
N THR A 7 -10.73 -6.00 -4.00
CA THR A 7 -10.54 -5.80 -2.56
C THR A 7 -9.12 -6.19 -2.13
N ILE A 8 -8.59 -7.33 -2.58
CA ILE A 8 -7.21 -7.73 -2.28
C ILE A 8 -6.21 -6.72 -2.86
N LEU A 9 -6.43 -6.27 -4.10
CA LEU A 9 -5.58 -5.27 -4.75
C LEU A 9 -5.60 -3.95 -3.97
N PHE A 10 -6.78 -3.50 -3.53
CA PHE A 10 -6.95 -2.33 -2.68
C PHE A 10 -6.17 -2.45 -1.38
N LEU A 11 -6.30 -3.58 -0.67
CA LEU A 11 -5.59 -3.84 0.57
C LEU A 11 -4.07 -3.79 0.39
N LEU A 12 -3.56 -4.39 -0.69
CA LEU A 12 -2.13 -4.37 -1.00
C LEU A 12 -1.62 -2.95 -1.30
N PHE A 13 -2.35 -2.16 -2.09
CA PHE A 13 -1.97 -0.79 -2.40
C PHE A 13 -2.04 0.12 -1.18
N LEU A 14 -3.09 -0.03 -0.35
CA LEU A 14 -3.22 0.70 0.90
C LEU A 14 -2.06 0.38 1.86
N GLY A 15 -1.69 -0.90 2.00
CA GLY A 15 -0.55 -1.32 2.81
C GLY A 15 0.79 -0.75 2.31
N ALA A 16 1.01 -0.75 0.99
CA ALA A 16 2.23 -0.22 0.39
C ALA A 16 2.33 1.30 0.58
N ALA A 17 1.25 2.03 0.31
CA ALA A 17 1.17 3.47 0.51
C ALA A 17 1.35 3.83 2.00
N SER A 18 0.68 3.12 2.90
CA SER A 18 0.83 3.29 4.36
C SER A 18 2.28 3.08 4.80
N SER A 19 2.97 2.10 4.21
CA SER A 19 4.39 1.89 4.49
C SER A 19 5.25 3.08 4.07
N ALA A 20 5.12 3.54 2.83
CA ALA A 20 5.89 4.67 2.34
C ALA A 20 5.59 5.97 3.08
N THR A 21 4.32 6.23 3.41
CA THR A 21 3.90 7.39 4.22
C THR A 21 4.48 7.32 5.62
N SER A 22 4.54 6.13 6.23
CA SER A 22 5.20 5.93 7.51
C SER A 22 6.70 6.21 7.39
N ALA A 23 7.35 5.66 6.36
CA ALA A 23 8.77 5.85 6.14
C ALA A 23 9.12 7.32 5.92
N GLU A 24 8.35 8.06 5.13
CA GLU A 24 8.53 9.50 4.90
C GLU A 24 8.46 10.32 6.19
N ARG A 25 7.59 9.94 7.13
CA ARG A 25 7.42 10.62 8.42
C ARG A 25 8.45 10.21 9.48
N SER A 26 9.07 9.03 9.35
CA SER A 26 10.08 8.52 10.29
C SER A 26 11.46 9.14 10.05
N ALA A 27 12.31 9.19 11.08
CA ALA A 27 13.72 9.58 10.90
C ALA A 27 14.45 8.56 10.01
N LYS A 28 15.46 9.01 9.25
CA LYS A 28 16.20 8.13 8.31
C LYS A 28 16.84 6.91 8.99
N SER A 29 17.20 7.03 10.26
CA SER A 29 17.73 5.94 11.11
C SER A 29 16.73 4.80 11.33
N ASP A 30 15.43 5.10 11.32
CA ASP A 30 14.37 4.17 11.70
C ASP A 30 13.68 3.57 10.46
N ARG A 31 14.07 4.02 9.26
CA ARG A 31 13.56 3.55 7.97
C ARG A 31 14.35 2.32 7.50
N LEU A 32 13.64 1.36 6.91
CA LEU A 32 14.27 0.33 6.07
C LEU A 32 15.11 1.00 4.96
N LYS A 33 16.28 0.45 4.65
CA LYS A 33 17.22 0.99 3.64
C LYS A 33 16.56 1.24 2.27
N ILE A 34 15.53 0.46 1.94
CA ILE A 34 14.73 0.59 0.71
C ILE A 34 14.11 2.00 0.59
N TYR A 35 13.72 2.61 1.71
CA TYR A 35 13.10 3.93 1.77
C TYR A 35 14.10 5.07 1.98
N TRP A 36 15.41 4.83 1.84
CA TRP A 36 16.41 5.90 1.84
C TRP A 36 16.42 6.68 0.52
N ASN A 37 15.90 6.07 -0.55
CA ASN A 37 15.73 6.74 -1.83
C ASN A 37 14.38 7.47 -1.84
N GLU A 38 14.43 8.80 -1.72
CA GLU A 38 13.25 9.67 -1.70
C GLU A 38 12.39 9.56 -2.97
N THR A 39 13.00 9.31 -4.13
CA THR A 39 12.27 9.08 -5.39
C THR A 39 11.46 7.78 -5.32
N PHE A 40 12.02 6.73 -4.71
CA PHE A 40 11.33 5.47 -4.50
C PHE A 40 10.18 5.61 -3.50
N VAL A 41 10.39 6.36 -2.41
CA VAL A 41 9.34 6.67 -1.43
C VAL A 41 8.16 7.36 -2.11
N ARG A 42 8.41 8.39 -2.92
CA ARG A 42 7.35 9.08 -3.68
C ARG A 42 6.62 8.17 -4.66
N LEU A 43 7.35 7.28 -5.35
CA LEU A 43 6.76 6.31 -6.26
C LEU A 43 5.77 5.39 -5.54
N ILE A 44 6.15 4.84 -4.38
CA ILE A 44 5.26 3.98 -3.60
C ILE A 44 4.10 4.79 -3.01
N ASN A 45 4.33 6.00 -2.52
CA ASN A 45 3.25 6.88 -2.04
C ASN A 45 2.22 7.20 -3.14
N PHE A 46 2.63 7.22 -4.41
CA PHE A 46 1.70 7.40 -5.53
C PHE A 46 0.62 6.30 -5.60
N LEU A 47 0.87 5.11 -5.03
CA LEU A 47 -0.14 4.03 -4.93
C LEU A 47 -1.35 4.40 -4.08
N ILE A 48 -1.32 5.51 -3.33
CA ILE A 48 -2.49 6.00 -2.60
C ILE A 48 -3.64 6.40 -3.56
N TRP A 49 -3.31 6.96 -4.72
CA TRP A 49 -4.31 7.35 -5.74
C TRP A 49 -5.08 6.15 -6.30
N PRO A 50 -4.43 5.09 -6.83
CA PRO A 50 -5.15 3.90 -7.26
C PRO A 50 -5.84 3.19 -6.09
N ALA A 51 -5.33 3.24 -4.86
CA ALA A 51 -6.04 2.71 -3.69
C ALA A 51 -7.36 3.46 -3.44
N LEU A 52 -7.38 4.79 -3.55
CA LEU A 52 -8.60 5.59 -3.42
C LEU A 52 -9.62 5.29 -4.52
N ILE A 53 -9.16 5.18 -5.78
CA ILE A 53 -10.02 4.81 -6.91
C ILE A 53 -10.64 3.42 -6.68
N LEU A 54 -9.84 2.45 -6.25
CA LEU A 54 -10.33 1.10 -5.93
C LEU A 54 -11.35 1.14 -4.80
N ALA A 55 -11.12 1.94 -3.75
CA ALA A 55 -12.06 2.07 -2.64
C ALA A 55 -13.45 2.53 -3.13
N LEU A 56 -13.50 3.52 -4.03
CA LEU A 56 -14.75 3.99 -4.63
C LEU A 56 -15.43 2.90 -5.47
N VAL A 57 -14.68 2.18 -6.30
CA VAL A 57 -15.21 1.09 -7.12
C VAL A 57 -15.77 -0.04 -6.24
N ILE A 58 -15.04 -0.44 -5.20
CA ILE A 58 -15.43 -1.50 -4.27
C ILE A 58 -16.66 -1.08 -3.46
N LEU A 59 -16.75 0.18 -3.04
CA LEU A 59 -17.94 0.76 -2.40
C LEU A 59 -19.16 0.74 -3.32
N TYR A 60 -18.99 1.12 -4.60
CA TYR A 60 -20.06 1.09 -5.58
C TYR A 60 -20.60 -0.33 -5.80
N MET A 61 -19.72 -1.34 -5.82
CA MET A 61 -20.13 -2.73 -6.00
C MET A 61 -20.88 -3.31 -4.81
N ASN A 62 -20.44 -3.03 -3.57
CA ASN A 62 -21.09 -3.57 -2.37
C ASN A 62 -20.83 -2.70 -1.14
N TRP A 63 -21.59 -1.60 -1.01
CA TRP A 63 -21.32 -0.58 -0.01
C TRP A 63 -21.26 -1.11 1.44
N LYS A 64 -22.15 -2.05 1.82
CA LYS A 64 -22.23 -2.57 3.21
C LYS A 64 -20.95 -3.30 3.60
N LEU A 65 -20.55 -4.28 2.80
CA LEU A 65 -19.39 -5.12 3.11
C LEU A 65 -18.08 -4.34 2.90
N SER A 66 -18.04 -3.50 1.87
CA SER A 66 -16.89 -2.64 1.56
C SER A 66 -16.57 -1.65 2.66
N LEU A 67 -17.57 -1.02 3.28
CA LEU A 67 -17.34 -0.12 4.40
C LEU A 67 -16.67 -0.84 5.57
N VAL A 68 -17.15 -2.04 5.92
CA VAL A 68 -16.57 -2.85 7.00
C VAL A 68 -15.11 -3.17 6.69
N ILE A 69 -14.81 -3.61 5.46
CA ILE A 69 -13.44 -3.93 5.05
C ILE A 69 -12.54 -2.69 5.06
N ILE A 70 -12.99 -1.57 4.49
CA ILE A 70 -12.20 -0.32 4.45
C ILE A 70 -11.90 0.16 5.87
N PHE A 71 -12.89 0.14 6.77
CA PHE A 71 -12.70 0.55 8.15
C PHE A 71 -11.69 -0.35 8.88
N LEU A 72 -11.84 -1.68 8.71
CA LEU A 72 -10.90 -2.66 9.28
C LEU A 72 -9.49 -2.49 8.70
N ALA A 73 -9.38 -2.24 7.40
CA ALA A 73 -8.12 -2.05 6.71
C ALA A 73 -7.38 -0.81 7.19
N LEU A 74 -8.08 0.32 7.37
CA LEU A 74 -7.51 1.54 7.92
C LEU A 74 -7.00 1.34 9.35
N PHE A 75 -7.70 0.54 10.16
CA PHE A 75 -7.27 0.23 11.52
C PHE A 75 -6.05 -0.70 11.55
N LEU A 76 -6.02 -1.70 10.67
CA LEU A 76 -4.96 -2.72 10.62
C LEU A 76 -3.79 -2.36 9.69
N GLN A 77 -3.82 -1.19 9.06
CA GLN A 77 -2.87 -0.85 7.98
C GLN A 77 -1.41 -0.90 8.44
N GLY A 78 -1.13 -0.39 9.65
CA GLY A 78 0.24 -0.33 10.18
C GLY A 78 0.78 -1.65 10.71
N ILE A 79 -0.09 -2.55 11.17
CA ILE A 79 0.29 -3.79 11.88
C ILE A 79 0.38 -4.96 10.91
N ILE A 80 -0.60 -5.11 10.01
CA ILE A 80 -0.74 -6.30 9.16
C ILE A 80 -0.48 -5.95 7.70
N LEU A 81 -1.14 -4.92 7.17
CA LEU A 81 -1.09 -4.64 5.73
C LEU A 81 0.29 -4.12 5.30
N LYS A 82 0.91 -3.27 6.11
CA LYS A 82 2.25 -2.74 5.87
C LYS A 82 3.30 -3.84 5.66
N PRO A 83 3.56 -4.76 6.60
CA PRO A 83 4.60 -5.79 6.41
C PRO A 83 4.28 -6.77 5.26
N ILE A 84 3.00 -7.04 5.00
CA ILE A 84 2.59 -7.90 3.88
C ILE A 84 2.85 -7.19 2.54
N ALA A 85 2.41 -5.95 2.41
CA ALA A 85 2.60 -5.17 1.19
C ALA A 85 4.08 -4.85 0.93
N GLU A 86 4.89 -4.68 1.98
CA GLU A 86 6.34 -4.54 1.84
C GLU A 86 6.97 -5.77 1.18
N LYS A 87 6.58 -6.98 1.59
CA LYS A 87 7.09 -8.24 1.02
C LYS A 87 6.58 -8.50 -0.39
N ILE A 88 5.32 -8.16 -0.68
CA ILE A 88 4.67 -8.51 -1.95
C ILE A 88 4.90 -7.46 -3.05
N ILE A 89 4.91 -6.17 -2.70
CA ILE A 89 5.00 -5.07 -3.68
C ILE A 89 6.32 -4.34 -3.56
N VAL A 90 6.63 -3.79 -2.38
CA VAL A 90 7.71 -2.82 -2.22
C VAL A 90 9.07 -3.45 -2.49
N LEU A 91 9.36 -4.60 -1.87
CA LEU A 91 10.63 -5.27 -2.00
C LEU A 91 10.89 -5.77 -3.43
N PRO A 92 9.94 -6.47 -4.10
CA PRO A 92 10.10 -6.84 -5.50
C PRO A 92 10.28 -5.63 -6.42
N LEU A 93 9.53 -4.54 -6.21
CA LEU A 93 9.66 -3.34 -7.02
C LEU A 93 11.03 -2.69 -6.85
N HIS A 94 11.55 -2.65 -5.62
CA HIS A 94 12.89 -2.13 -5.37
C HIS A 94 13.97 -2.95 -6.07
N LEU A 95 13.91 -4.28 -6.01
CA LEU A 95 14.86 -5.18 -6.69
C LEU A 95 14.80 -5.02 -8.21
N LEU A 96 13.60 -4.90 -8.77
CA LEU A 96 13.38 -4.67 -10.21
C LEU A 96 14.01 -3.34 -10.68
N LEU A 97 13.85 -2.27 -9.90
CA LEU A 97 14.42 -0.97 -10.24
C LEU A 97 15.94 -0.94 -10.04
N LYS A 98 16.47 -1.64 -9.03
CA LYS A 98 17.91 -1.74 -8.78
C LYS A 98 18.65 -2.52 -9.88
N ASN A 99 18.04 -3.56 -10.45
CA ASN A 99 18.65 -4.34 -11.54
C ASN A 99 18.58 -3.66 -12.92
N LYS A 100 17.86 -2.54 -13.05
CA LYS A 100 17.71 -1.80 -14.31
C LYS A 100 18.60 -0.55 -14.40
N GLY A 101 19.33 -0.20 -13.34
CA GLY A 101 20.32 0.88 -13.32
C GLY A 101 21.72 0.34 -13.14
#